data_AF-A0A8J7CFI2-F1
#
_entry.id   AF-A0A8J7CFI2-F1
#
_cell.length_a   1.000
_cell.length_b   1.000
_cell.length_c   1.000
_cell.angle_alpha   90.00
_cell.angle_beta   90.00
_cell.angle_gamma   90.00
#
_symmetry.space_group_name_H-M   'P 1'
#
loop_
_entity.id
_entity.type
_entity.pdbx_description
1 polymer ?
#
loop_
_entity_poly.entity_id
_entity_poly.type
_entity_poly.pdbx_seq_one_letter_code
_entity_poly.pdbx_strand_id
1 'polypeptide(L)'
;MLRKALHVLGGVVVLSGLAGVFNDPSYAGSGIQFSCNTRGSLPTTVAYNLAEGTSMTVIRWYSEYFTGSGYDPLSRCQQVSARFQQAYNSDSLNYITAGIVNGLPVICAATPGGSCNSSNMLFTLKPGVDAAATMQRLFDVRDSASPALLESQERTYINLMQKLAPVGVEAPKAKANSQAAPNNRSRAF
;
A
#
# COMPACT_ATOMS: atom_id res chain seq x y z
N MET A 1 36.60 48.35 -66.29
CA MET A 1 36.08 49.14 -65.14
C MET A 1 34.55 49.05 -65.25
N LEU A 2 33.70 48.78 -64.27
CA LEU A 2 33.74 49.00 -62.83
C LEU A 2 32.52 48.26 -62.20
N ARG A 3 32.77 47.52 -61.12
CA ARG A 3 31.95 47.29 -59.90
C ARG A 3 30.49 46.80 -59.96
N LYS A 4 30.30 45.67 -59.27
CA LYS A 4 29.07 45.13 -58.64
C LYS A 4 28.28 46.20 -57.88
N ALA A 5 26.95 46.07 -57.89
CA ALA A 5 26.05 46.63 -56.86
C ALA A 5 25.04 45.55 -56.42
N LEU A 6 24.81 45.55 -55.11
CA LEU A 6 24.08 44.59 -54.29
C LEU A 6 22.65 45.11 -54.06
N HIS A 7 21.62 44.24 -54.11
CA HIS A 7 20.39 44.48 -53.33
C HIS A 7 19.89 43.14 -52.77
N VAL A 8 20.01 43.03 -51.44
CA VAL A 8 19.25 42.12 -50.58
C VAL A 8 17.96 42.85 -50.19
N LEU A 9 16.83 42.13 -50.13
CA LEU A 9 15.58 42.36 -49.38
C LEU A 9 14.59 41.34 -49.97
N GLY A 10 13.95 40.40 -49.28
CA GLY A 10 13.66 40.15 -47.88
C GLY A 10 12.37 39.32 -47.92
N GLY A 11 12.40 38.06 -47.48
CA GLY A 11 11.31 37.10 -47.66
C GLY A 11 10.15 37.27 -46.69
N VAL A 12 8.99 36.71 -47.06
CA VAL A 12 7.88 36.40 -46.14
C VAL A 12 7.39 34.99 -46.47
N VAL A 13 7.74 34.02 -45.62
CA VAL A 13 7.11 32.69 -45.63
C VAL A 13 6.04 32.72 -44.54
N VAL A 14 4.77 32.73 -44.94
CA VAL A 14 3.64 32.60 -44.00
C VAL A 14 3.49 31.12 -43.68
N LEU A 15 4.07 30.69 -42.56
CA LEU A 15 3.80 29.38 -41.98
C LEU A 15 2.47 29.47 -41.21
N SER A 16 1.40 28.95 -41.80
CA SER A 16 0.12 28.76 -41.15
C SER A 16 0.29 27.83 -39.94
N GLY A 17 0.30 28.39 -38.73
CA GLY A 17 0.31 27.62 -37.49
C GLY A 17 -1.07 27.04 -37.19
N LEU A 18 -1.19 25.71 -37.16
CA LEU A 18 -2.32 25.06 -36.49
C LEU A 18 -2.02 25.03 -35.00
N ALA A 19 -2.53 26.01 -34.25
CA ALA A 19 -2.58 25.91 -32.79
C ALA A 19 -3.61 24.85 -32.42
N GLY A 20 -3.16 23.63 -32.14
CA GLY A 20 -3.99 22.62 -31.48
C GLY A 20 -4.36 23.13 -30.09
N VAL A 21 -5.64 23.37 -29.84
CA VAL A 21 -6.15 23.62 -28.50
C VAL A 21 -6.11 22.28 -27.77
N PHE A 22 -5.06 22.03 -26.99
CA PHE A 22 -5.01 20.89 -26.08
C PHE A 22 -5.93 21.24 -24.90
N ASN A 23 -7.18 20.81 -24.98
CA ASN A 23 -8.02 20.72 -23.79
C ASN A 23 -7.46 19.57 -22.96
N ASP A 24 -6.59 19.86 -21.99
CA ASP A 24 -6.30 18.90 -20.93
C ASP A 24 -7.58 18.75 -20.09
N PRO A 25 -8.23 17.57 -20.05
CA PRO A 25 -9.29 17.36 -19.10
C PRO A 25 -8.69 17.45 -17.71
N SER A 26 -8.99 18.55 -17.00
CA SER A 26 -8.77 18.63 -15.57
C SER A 26 -9.74 17.65 -14.92
N TYR A 27 -9.31 16.41 -14.71
CA TYR A 27 -9.96 15.54 -13.76
C TYR A 27 -9.76 16.16 -12.39
N ALA A 28 -10.67 17.05 -11.97
CA ALA A 28 -11.00 17.17 -10.56
C ALA A 28 -11.63 15.82 -10.19
N GLY A 29 -10.77 14.83 -9.91
CA GLY A 29 -11.17 13.45 -9.82
C GLY A 29 -12.08 13.25 -8.61
N SER A 30 -13.33 12.88 -8.85
CA SER A 30 -14.12 12.18 -7.85
C SER A 30 -13.84 10.68 -8.00
N GLY A 31 -13.47 10.01 -6.92
CA GLY A 31 -13.25 8.55 -6.91
C GLY A 31 -11.95 8.11 -6.25
N ILE A 32 -11.76 6.78 -6.21
CA ILE A 32 -10.56 6.14 -5.67
C ILE A 32 -9.54 5.89 -6.79
N GLN A 33 -8.31 6.31 -6.55
CA GLN A 33 -7.18 6.04 -7.44
C GLN A 33 -6.15 5.15 -6.75
N PHE A 34 -5.84 4.00 -7.34
CA PHE A 34 -4.76 3.12 -6.91
C PHE A 34 -3.50 3.44 -7.69
N SER A 35 -2.37 3.61 -7.00
CA SER A 35 -1.07 3.75 -7.65
C SER A 35 0.07 3.16 -6.83
N CYS A 36 1.17 2.87 -7.52
CA CYS A 36 2.41 2.46 -6.89
C CYS A 36 3.21 3.71 -6.48
N ASN A 37 3.31 3.94 -5.18
CA ASN A 37 4.16 4.97 -4.59
C ASN A 37 5.58 4.44 -4.39
N THR A 38 6.54 5.10 -5.03
CA THR A 38 7.98 4.76 -5.00
C THR A 38 8.82 5.79 -4.27
N ARG A 39 8.20 6.81 -3.66
CA ARG A 39 8.91 7.91 -2.97
C ARG A 39 9.41 7.50 -1.58
N GLY A 40 8.88 6.40 -1.03
CA GLY A 40 9.30 5.84 0.25
C GLY A 40 10.43 4.81 0.12
N SER A 41 10.81 4.20 1.24
CA SER A 41 11.85 3.16 1.29
C SER A 41 11.45 1.83 0.64
N LEU A 42 10.16 1.60 0.44
CA LEU A 42 9.62 0.42 -0.23
C LEU A 42 8.55 0.84 -1.25
N PRO A 43 8.50 0.19 -2.43
CA PRO A 43 7.36 0.32 -3.33
C PRO A 43 6.07 -0.02 -2.60
N THR A 44 5.06 0.83 -2.72
CA THR A 44 3.85 0.73 -1.91
C THR A 44 2.60 0.97 -2.76
N THR A 45 1.65 0.04 -2.76
CA THR A 45 0.32 0.26 -3.35
C THR A 45 -0.49 1.14 -2.40
N VAL A 46 -0.94 2.29 -2.90
CA VAL A 46 -1.71 3.29 -2.16
C VAL A 46 -3.03 3.55 -2.87
N ALA A 47 -4.12 3.63 -2.10
CA ALA A 47 -5.41 4.09 -2.56
C ALA A 47 -5.59 5.56 -2.17
N TYR A 48 -5.86 6.43 -3.13
CA TYR A 48 -6.09 7.85 -2.95
C TYR A 48 -7.58 8.13 -3.09
N ASN A 49 -8.20 8.73 -2.08
CA ASN A 49 -9.54 9.29 -2.23
C ASN A 49 -9.39 10.73 -2.74
N LEU A 50 -9.61 10.91 -4.05
CA LEU A 50 -9.40 12.19 -4.70
C LEU A 50 -10.45 13.24 -4.28
N ALA A 51 -11.63 12.80 -3.85
CA ALA A 51 -12.69 13.70 -3.38
C ALA A 51 -12.39 14.28 -1.99
N GLU A 52 -11.80 13.47 -1.10
CA GLU A 52 -11.46 13.88 0.27
C GLU A 52 -10.01 14.35 0.43
N GLY A 53 -9.15 14.13 -0.57
CA GLY A 53 -7.72 14.41 -0.48
C GLY A 53 -6.97 13.50 0.49
N THR A 54 -7.56 12.36 0.86
CA THR A 54 -6.98 11.39 1.81
C THR A 54 -6.34 10.22 1.05
N SER A 55 -5.49 9.46 1.74
CA SER A 55 -4.88 8.26 1.16
C SER A 55 -4.69 7.16 2.19
N MET A 56 -4.70 5.92 1.71
CA MET A 56 -4.59 4.71 2.50
C MET A 56 -3.53 3.80 1.90
N THR A 57 -2.58 3.35 2.72
CA THR A 57 -1.61 2.35 2.29
C THR A 57 -2.25 0.96 2.26
N VAL A 58 -2.26 0.33 1.10
CA VAL A 58 -2.87 -1.00 0.90
C VAL A 58 -1.84 -2.10 1.12
N ILE A 59 -0.72 -2.06 0.39
CA ILE A 59 0.33 -3.10 0.42
C ILE A 59 1.70 -2.44 0.36
N ARG A 60 2.62 -2.85 1.25
CA ARG A 60 4.05 -2.53 1.16
C ARG A 60 4.81 -3.73 0.61
N TRP A 61 5.49 -3.52 -0.51
CA TRP A 61 6.21 -4.57 -1.23
C TRP A 61 7.65 -4.63 -0.71
N TYR A 62 7.87 -5.57 0.20
CA TYR A 62 9.19 -5.82 0.79
C TYR A 62 9.86 -7.07 0.20
N SER A 63 9.06 -8.06 -0.22
CA SER A 63 9.63 -9.36 -0.51
C SER A 63 10.26 -9.49 -1.89
N GLU A 64 11.47 -10.04 -1.89
CA GLU A 64 12.20 -10.49 -3.07
C GLU A 64 11.88 -11.93 -3.53
N TYR A 65 10.85 -12.59 -2.98
CA TYR A 65 10.63 -14.03 -3.19
C TYR A 65 10.35 -14.37 -4.66
N PHE A 66 9.62 -13.51 -5.36
CA PHE A 66 9.28 -13.71 -6.76
C PHE A 66 10.23 -13.01 -7.74
N THR A 67 11.31 -12.40 -7.25
CA THR A 67 12.28 -11.67 -8.08
C THR A 67 12.94 -12.59 -9.11
N GLY A 68 13.26 -13.83 -8.73
CA GLY A 68 13.79 -14.84 -9.66
C GLY A 68 12.83 -15.24 -10.80
N SER A 69 11.54 -14.92 -10.67
CA SER A 69 10.51 -15.14 -11.69
C SER A 69 10.14 -13.85 -12.44
N GLY A 70 10.91 -12.77 -12.27
CA GLY A 70 10.66 -11.47 -12.91
C GLY A 70 9.65 -10.58 -12.18
N TYR A 71 9.30 -10.91 -10.94
CA TYR A 71 8.35 -10.14 -10.13
C TYR A 71 9.04 -9.60 -8.87
N ASP A 72 9.94 -8.65 -9.06
CA ASP A 72 10.55 -7.88 -7.96
C ASP A 72 9.50 -6.98 -7.25
N PRO A 73 9.81 -6.41 -6.07
CA PRO A 73 8.87 -5.58 -5.32
C PRO A 73 8.28 -4.39 -6.11
N LEU A 74 9.07 -3.72 -6.94
CA LEU A 74 8.61 -2.57 -7.72
C LEU A 74 7.69 -3.02 -8.85
N SER A 75 8.11 -4.05 -9.60
CA SER A 75 7.31 -4.63 -10.68
C SER A 75 5.95 -5.11 -10.17
N ARG A 76 5.92 -5.75 -8.99
CA ARG A 76 4.67 -6.20 -8.37
C ARG A 76 3.83 -5.02 -7.88
N CYS A 77 4.44 -4.02 -7.26
CA CYS A 77 3.74 -2.82 -6.87
C CYS A 77 3.00 -2.16 -8.03
N GLN A 78 3.66 -2.03 -9.18
CA GLN A 78 3.05 -1.45 -10.38
C GLN A 78 1.90 -2.31 -10.92
N GLN A 79 2.15 -3.60 -11.15
CA GLN A 79 1.15 -4.51 -11.73
C GLN A 79 -0.06 -4.69 -10.82
N VAL A 80 0.15 -4.81 -9.52
CA VAL A 80 -0.93 -5.02 -8.56
C VAL A 80 -1.74 -3.74 -8.39
N SER A 81 -1.10 -2.58 -8.29
CA SER A 81 -1.83 -1.30 -8.26
C SER A 81 -2.71 -1.11 -9.50
N ALA A 82 -2.21 -1.49 -10.69
CA ALA A 82 -2.99 -1.44 -11.92
C ALA A 82 -4.20 -2.39 -11.89
N ARG A 83 -4.04 -3.62 -11.37
CA ARG A 83 -5.16 -4.57 -11.22
C ARG A 83 -6.20 -4.08 -10.22
N PHE A 84 -5.77 -3.48 -9.11
CA PHE A 84 -6.68 -2.83 -8.16
C PHE A 84 -7.45 -1.68 -8.83
N GLN A 85 -6.78 -0.82 -9.62
CA GLN A 85 -7.46 0.23 -10.36
C GLN A 85 -8.47 -0.33 -11.36
N GLN A 86 -8.10 -1.37 -12.11
CA GLN A 86 -9.01 -2.01 -13.07
C GLN A 86 -10.22 -2.64 -12.37
N ALA A 87 -10.00 -3.32 -11.23
CA ALA A 87 -11.08 -3.88 -10.42
C ALA A 87 -12.01 -2.80 -9.87
N TYR A 88 -11.45 -1.66 -9.43
CA TYR A 88 -12.24 -0.51 -8.98
C TYR A 88 -13.07 0.10 -10.12
N ASN A 89 -12.44 0.35 -11.27
CA ASN A 89 -13.10 0.92 -12.45
C ASN A 89 -14.21 0.02 -13.04
N SER A 90 -14.19 -1.27 -12.71
CA SER A 90 -15.17 -2.27 -13.17
C SER A 90 -16.18 -2.65 -12.10
N ASP A 91 -16.22 -1.92 -10.97
CA ASP A 91 -17.08 -2.18 -9.81
C ASP A 91 -16.94 -3.61 -9.22
N SER A 92 -15.83 -4.29 -9.51
CA SER A 92 -15.56 -5.66 -9.05
C SER A 92 -14.74 -5.71 -7.77
N LEU A 93 -14.22 -4.59 -7.29
CA LEU A 93 -13.43 -4.51 -6.05
C LEU A 93 -14.29 -4.52 -4.77
N ASN A 94 -15.62 -4.54 -4.90
CA ASN A 94 -16.55 -4.55 -3.77
C ASN A 94 -16.38 -5.80 -2.89
N TYR A 95 -15.98 -6.92 -3.49
CA TYR A 95 -15.65 -8.16 -2.79
C TYR A 95 -14.27 -8.63 -3.20
N ILE A 96 -13.51 -9.07 -2.21
CA ILE A 96 -12.24 -9.76 -2.42
C ILE A 96 -12.38 -11.19 -1.89
N THR A 97 -11.71 -12.12 -2.55
CA THR A 97 -11.69 -13.53 -2.14
C THR A 97 -10.28 -14.09 -2.30
N ALA A 98 -10.10 -15.32 -1.81
CA ALA A 98 -8.87 -16.07 -1.86
C ALA A 98 -9.13 -17.38 -2.57
N GLY A 99 -8.11 -17.88 -3.26
CA GLY A 99 -8.19 -19.15 -3.94
C GLY A 99 -6.83 -19.62 -4.41
N ILE A 100 -6.85 -20.67 -5.21
CA ILE A 100 -5.65 -21.24 -5.81
C ILE A 100 -5.73 -21.04 -7.32
N VAL A 101 -4.72 -20.40 -7.89
CA VAL A 101 -4.55 -20.27 -9.34
C VAL A 101 -3.17 -20.79 -9.70
N ASN A 102 -3.09 -21.74 -10.64
CA ASN A 102 -1.85 -22.40 -11.03
C ASN A 102 -1.03 -22.98 -9.85
N GLY A 103 -1.72 -23.53 -8.85
CA GLY A 103 -1.09 -24.14 -7.67
C GLY A 103 -0.58 -23.13 -6.63
N LEU A 104 -0.81 -21.82 -6.82
CA LEU A 104 -0.37 -20.78 -5.89
C LEU A 104 -1.56 -20.12 -5.19
N PRO A 105 -1.44 -19.78 -3.89
CA PRO A 105 -2.43 -18.99 -3.19
C PRO A 105 -2.48 -17.56 -3.75
N VAL A 106 -3.68 -17.07 -4.02
CA VAL A 106 -3.92 -15.75 -4.62
C VAL A 106 -5.05 -15.01 -3.91
N ILE A 107 -5.03 -13.68 -4.02
CA ILE A 107 -6.14 -12.79 -3.67
C ILE A 107 -6.74 -12.24 -4.97
N CYS A 108 -8.06 -12.22 -5.06
CA CYS A 108 -8.80 -11.86 -6.26
C CYS A 108 -9.91 -10.85 -5.95
N ALA A 109 -10.26 -10.01 -6.92
CA ALA A 109 -11.53 -9.32 -6.95
C ALA A 109 -12.64 -10.30 -7.34
N ALA A 110 -13.82 -10.19 -6.76
CA ALA A 110 -14.90 -11.14 -6.99
C ALA A 110 -16.29 -10.49 -6.89
N THR A 111 -17.27 -11.22 -7.39
CA THR A 111 -18.69 -11.02 -7.09
C THR A 111 -19.13 -12.08 -6.07
N PRO A 112 -20.27 -11.90 -5.39
CA PRO A 112 -20.81 -12.93 -4.50
C PRO A 112 -20.93 -14.29 -5.21
N GLY A 113 -20.31 -15.33 -4.66
CA GLY A 113 -20.25 -16.68 -5.25
C GLY A 113 -19.20 -16.89 -6.34
N GLY A 114 -18.44 -15.85 -6.71
CA GLY A 114 -17.35 -15.95 -7.68
C GLY A 114 -16.08 -16.59 -7.11
N SER A 115 -15.34 -17.30 -7.97
CA SER A 115 -14.06 -17.94 -7.62
C SER A 115 -12.85 -17.20 -8.23
N CYS A 116 -11.67 -17.45 -7.65
CA CYS A 116 -10.41 -16.95 -8.18
C CYS A 116 -10.03 -17.62 -9.52
N ASN A 117 -9.57 -16.81 -10.47
CA ASN A 117 -9.01 -17.23 -11.74
C ASN A 117 -8.00 -16.17 -12.23
N SER A 118 -7.36 -16.41 -13.38
CA SER A 118 -6.33 -15.52 -13.91
C SER A 118 -6.81 -14.13 -14.31
N SER A 119 -8.11 -13.94 -14.60
CA SER A 119 -8.65 -12.64 -15.03
C SER A 119 -9.07 -11.74 -13.87
N ASN A 120 -9.36 -12.31 -12.70
CA ASN A 120 -9.77 -11.56 -11.51
C ASN A 120 -8.74 -11.59 -10.36
N MET A 121 -7.59 -12.22 -10.59
CA MET A 121 -6.47 -12.21 -9.65
C MET A 121 -5.91 -10.79 -9.48
N LEU A 122 -5.84 -10.32 -8.24
CA LEU A 122 -5.17 -9.06 -7.88
C LEU A 122 -3.68 -9.32 -7.66
N PHE A 123 -3.34 -10.27 -6.79
CA PHE A 123 -1.94 -10.64 -6.53
C PHE A 123 -1.78 -12.04 -5.95
N THR A 124 -0.58 -12.59 -6.16
CA THR A 124 -0.16 -13.90 -5.66
C THR A 124 0.52 -13.78 -4.31
N LEU A 125 0.14 -14.65 -3.39
CA LEU A 125 0.74 -14.81 -2.08
C LEU A 125 1.89 -15.81 -2.17
N LYS A 126 2.86 -15.70 -1.26
CA LYS A 126 3.88 -16.73 -1.13
C LYS A 126 3.27 -18.04 -0.63
N PRO A 127 3.83 -19.19 -1.02
CA PRO A 127 3.51 -20.46 -0.37
C PRO A 127 3.69 -20.36 1.15
N GLY A 128 2.80 -21.00 1.91
CA GLY A 128 2.82 -20.99 3.38
C GLY A 128 2.15 -19.77 4.02
N VAL A 129 1.70 -18.77 3.25
CA VAL A 129 0.90 -17.65 3.78
C VAL A 129 -0.57 -18.03 3.83
N ASP A 130 -1.21 -17.79 4.99
CA ASP A 130 -2.66 -17.96 5.16
C ASP A 130 -3.42 -16.90 4.34
N ALA A 131 -4.10 -17.36 3.30
CA ALA A 131 -4.84 -16.51 2.38
C ALA A 131 -6.12 -15.93 3.02
N ALA A 132 -6.78 -16.66 3.93
CA ALA A 132 -7.96 -16.18 4.63
C ALA A 132 -7.57 -15.07 5.63
N ALA A 133 -6.49 -15.27 6.38
CA ALA A 133 -5.97 -14.23 7.28
C ALA A 133 -5.48 -12.99 6.51
N THR A 134 -4.88 -13.18 5.34
CA THR A 134 -4.45 -12.06 4.49
C THR A 134 -5.64 -11.28 3.93
N MET A 135 -6.70 -11.98 3.54
CA MET A 135 -7.95 -11.36 3.08
C MET A 135 -8.62 -10.55 4.19
N GLN A 136 -8.72 -11.11 5.40
CA GLN A 136 -9.28 -10.39 6.56
C GLN A 136 -8.53 -9.07 6.81
N ARG A 137 -7.20 -9.11 6.84
CA ARG A 137 -6.39 -7.90 7.00
C ARG A 137 -6.59 -6.89 5.87
N LEU A 138 -6.82 -7.36 4.63
CA LEU A 138 -7.09 -6.46 3.50
C LEU A 138 -8.44 -5.75 3.66
N PHE A 139 -9.46 -6.46 4.17
CA PHE A 139 -10.73 -5.84 4.56
C PHE A 139 -10.55 -4.85 5.71
N ASP A 140 -9.81 -5.22 6.75
CA ASP A 140 -9.62 -4.33 7.90
C ASP A 140 -8.87 -3.04 7.52
N VAL A 141 -7.94 -3.12 6.56
CA VAL A 141 -7.27 -1.93 6.00
C VAL A 141 -8.32 -1.02 5.35
N ARG A 142 -9.25 -1.56 4.55
CA ARG A 142 -10.32 -0.81 3.89
C ARG A 142 -11.24 -0.09 4.88
N ASP A 143 -11.53 -0.73 6.00
CA ASP A 143 -12.47 -0.19 6.99
C ASP A 143 -11.80 0.80 7.99
N SER A 144 -10.63 1.34 7.62
CA SER A 144 -10.00 2.55 8.19
C SER A 144 -9.36 2.44 9.58
N ALA A 145 -9.25 1.23 10.16
CA ALA A 145 -8.67 1.05 11.50
C ALA A 145 -7.36 0.23 11.56
N SER A 146 -6.88 -0.30 10.43
CA SER A 146 -5.81 -1.31 10.45
C SER A 146 -4.51 -0.90 9.75
N PRO A 147 -3.37 -1.47 10.21
CA PRO A 147 -2.09 -1.26 9.55
C PRO A 147 -2.06 -1.83 8.14
N ALA A 148 -1.31 -1.18 7.26
CA ALA A 148 -1.00 -1.66 5.91
C ALA A 148 -0.58 -3.13 5.89
N LEU A 149 -0.95 -3.84 4.82
CA LEU A 149 -0.43 -5.20 4.60
C LEU A 149 1.08 -5.16 4.34
N LEU A 150 1.82 -5.90 5.15
CA LEU A 150 3.20 -6.27 4.86
C LEU A 150 3.18 -7.59 4.12
N GLU A 151 3.80 -7.60 2.94
CA GLU A 151 3.86 -8.79 2.12
C GLU A 151 4.82 -9.80 2.77
N SER A 152 4.22 -10.80 3.44
CA SER A 152 4.85 -11.87 4.24
C SER A 152 5.53 -11.46 5.56
N GLN A 153 4.73 -11.19 6.59
CA GLN A 153 5.10 -11.69 7.91
C GLN A 153 3.97 -12.56 8.45
N GLU A 154 4.32 -13.79 8.84
CA GLU A 154 3.56 -14.51 9.85
C GLU A 154 3.47 -13.60 11.08
N ARG A 155 2.23 -13.23 11.45
CA ARG A 155 1.86 -12.53 12.69
C ARG A 155 2.63 -11.23 12.97
N THR A 156 2.18 -10.12 12.39
CA THR A 156 2.38 -8.82 13.05
C THR A 156 1.20 -8.58 13.99
N TYR A 157 1.43 -8.70 15.30
CA TYR A 157 0.55 -8.14 16.33
C TYR A 157 0.94 -6.68 16.54
N ILE A 158 0.03 -5.75 16.30
CA ILE A 158 0.20 -4.38 16.76
C ILE A 158 -0.29 -4.30 18.21
N ASN A 159 0.63 -3.99 19.12
CA ASN A 159 0.30 -3.71 20.51
C ASN A 159 -0.14 -2.24 20.62
N LEU A 160 -1.45 -2.01 20.60
CA LEU A 160 -2.06 -0.68 20.72
C LEU A 160 -1.73 0.03 22.05
N MET A 161 -1.23 -0.68 23.07
CA MET A 161 -0.87 -0.07 24.36
C MET A 161 0.52 0.59 24.37
N GLN A 162 1.38 0.32 23.39
CA GLN A 162 2.68 1.01 23.32
C GLN A 162 2.60 2.39 22.66
N LYS A 163 1.50 2.71 21.98
CA LYS A 163 1.28 4.03 21.36
C LYS A 163 0.52 5.02 22.23
N LEU A 164 0.11 4.62 23.43
CA LEU A 164 -0.54 5.51 24.39
C LEU A 164 0.03 5.24 25.79
N ALA A 165 1.28 5.68 26.00
CA ALA A 165 1.72 6.06 27.33
C ALA A 165 2.16 7.55 27.26
N PRO A 166 1.63 8.42 28.13
CA PRO A 166 2.14 9.77 28.28
C PRO A 166 3.64 9.74 28.61
N VAL A 167 4.39 10.68 28.05
CA VAL A 167 5.76 10.95 28.47
C VAL A 167 5.71 11.37 29.94
N GLY A 168 6.26 10.52 30.80
CA GLY A 168 6.63 10.85 32.17
C GLY A 168 5.63 10.40 33.24
N VAL A 169 5.94 9.29 33.92
CA VAL A 169 5.93 9.22 35.39
C VAL A 169 7.02 8.23 35.83
N GLU A 170 7.90 8.68 36.71
CA GLU A 170 9.01 7.92 37.28
C GLU A 170 8.56 6.66 38.02
N ALA A 171 9.35 5.59 37.90
CA ALA A 171 9.13 4.33 38.61
C ALA A 171 9.42 4.48 40.13
N PRO A 172 8.53 4.02 41.02
CA PRO A 172 8.93 3.78 42.41
C PRO A 172 9.71 2.47 42.51
N LYS A 173 10.94 2.62 43.01
CA LYS A 173 11.91 1.56 43.32
C LYS A 173 11.31 0.55 44.30
N ALA A 174 11.15 -0.71 43.90
CA ALA A 174 10.80 -1.81 44.80
C ALA A 174 11.92 -2.00 45.84
N LYS A 175 11.60 -1.86 47.14
CA LYS A 175 12.50 -2.22 48.23
C LYS A 175 12.47 -3.74 48.42
N ALA A 176 13.67 -4.32 48.41
CA ALA A 176 13.94 -5.72 48.71
C ALA A 176 13.44 -6.09 50.12
N ASN A 177 12.74 -7.23 50.21
CA ASN A 177 12.33 -7.86 51.45
C ASN A 177 13.54 -8.57 52.10
N SER A 178 13.78 -8.33 53.38
CA SER A 178 14.72 -9.12 54.20
C SER A 178 14.11 -9.35 55.59
N GLN A 179 13.61 -10.57 55.75
CA GLN A 179 13.62 -11.42 56.95
C GLN A 179 13.58 -10.78 58.34
N ALA A 180 12.53 -11.11 59.12
CA ALA A 180 12.67 -11.61 60.48
C ALA A 180 11.35 -12.23 60.97
N ALA A 181 11.37 -13.52 61.31
CA ALA A 181 10.31 -14.18 62.07
C ALA A 181 10.52 -13.93 63.58
N PRO A 182 9.47 -13.68 64.39
CA PRO A 182 9.61 -13.76 65.84
C PRO A 182 9.16 -15.13 66.35
N ASN A 183 10.05 -15.67 67.17
CA ASN A 183 10.02 -16.93 67.89
C ASN A 183 9.04 -16.86 69.08
N ASN A 184 8.32 -17.96 69.32
CA ASN A 184 7.41 -18.15 70.45
C ASN A 184 8.20 -18.49 71.73
N ARG A 185 7.95 -17.79 72.85
CA ARG A 185 8.31 -18.29 74.18
C ARG A 185 7.42 -17.74 75.30
N SER A 186 6.65 -18.65 75.89
CA SER A 186 5.86 -18.52 77.11
C SER A 186 6.68 -18.23 78.36
N ARG A 187 6.09 -17.51 79.34
CA ARG A 187 6.25 -17.61 80.82
C ARG A 187 5.39 -16.50 81.47
N ALA A 188 4.31 -16.81 82.20
CA ALA A 188 4.27 -17.17 83.63
C ALA A 188 4.96 -16.12 84.51
N PHE A 189 4.18 -15.24 85.17
CA PHE A 189 3.84 -15.23 86.60
C PHE A 189 2.75 -14.18 86.85
#